data_AF-F7CYN5-F1
#
_entry.id   AF-F7CYN5-F1
#
_cell.length_a   1.000
_cell.length_b   1.000
_cell.length_c   1.000
_cell.angle_alpha   90.00
_cell.angle_beta   90.00
_cell.angle_gamma   90.00
#
_symmetry.space_group_name_H-M   'P 1'
#
loop_
_entity.id
_entity.type
_entity.pdbx_description
1 polymer ?
#
loop_
_entity_poly.entity_id
_entity_poly.type
_entity_poly.pdbx_seq_one_letter_code
_entity_poly.pdbx_strand_id
1 'polypeptide(L)'
;MSEEEDEVCWTKLERYRVKLITVIDPNRITPYLRQCRVLNSDDEEQVFNDPNLVIRKRKVGVLLDILQRTGCKGYVAFLESLELYYPHLYKKITGSEPTRVFSMIIDTAGESSLTQLLMNEMLKLQQIIQDERQKYKELNKELLDKEDVIRQTQVKDNELKKHQERVKKMKEESDKLIAERNKLKDENYDLAMRYARQSEEKNAALMRNRDLQLEIDRLKHNLMKAEDDCKLERKQTRKLKDAIEKRPSQEVILELQRENDLLKARIQELDNPMQNVPKGEASEKTRMYIQVLEDDRRQALEQHQDLVNSVYTLKMSLRLAEDHRDKYKEEKELLELQCTTLKKDSKLYKERIEAILQQMEEVCAERDQAMTTREQFHTQYSKSLINMDSYRRQLREMGEKCDDLQIQLFRMERETLAMKTDLNKLKSPALTSDFEELSPQESHNSPDNKHPETAQQEQKNNPNSKNVAEAAQAQNSSPVNGFGIRRKVNNSFEDIRRKRVLKTRRNSEEYYTTESDAEGTP
;
A
#
# COMPACT_ATOMS: atom_id res chain seq x y z
N MET A 1 -65.89 -54.79 81.18
CA MET A 1 -64.69 -54.43 81.95
C MET A 1 -65.01 -53.11 82.62
N SER A 2 -64.90 -53.06 83.94
CA SER A 2 -65.36 -51.91 84.73
C SER A 2 -64.40 -50.73 84.54
N GLU A 3 -64.92 -49.50 84.70
CA GLU A 3 -64.12 -48.26 84.66
C GLU A 3 -62.92 -48.29 85.62
N GLU A 4 -62.96 -49.16 86.64
CA GLU A 4 -61.87 -49.42 87.59
C GLU A 4 -60.65 -50.12 86.95
N GLU A 5 -60.83 -50.99 85.95
CA GLU A 5 -59.71 -51.70 85.28
C GLU A 5 -58.95 -50.77 84.32
N ASP A 6 -59.65 -49.86 83.65
CA ASP A 6 -59.10 -48.86 82.73
C ASP A 6 -58.19 -47.85 83.47
N GLU A 7 -58.63 -47.38 84.64
CA GLU A 7 -57.86 -46.45 85.48
C GLU A 7 -56.58 -47.07 86.03
N VAL A 8 -56.62 -48.36 86.40
CA VAL A 8 -55.43 -49.09 86.90
C VAL A 8 -54.36 -49.23 85.81
N CYS A 9 -54.76 -49.50 84.56
CA CYS A 9 -53.84 -49.68 83.43
C CYS A 9 -53.08 -48.39 83.08
N TRP A 10 -53.80 -47.26 82.98
CA TRP A 10 -53.19 -45.97 82.69
C TRP A 10 -52.38 -45.42 83.86
N THR A 11 -52.80 -45.67 85.12
CA THR A 11 -52.01 -45.31 86.32
C THR A 11 -50.64 -45.97 86.33
N LYS A 12 -50.53 -47.22 85.83
CA LYS A 12 -49.23 -47.91 85.67
C LYS A 12 -48.35 -47.23 84.63
N LEU A 13 -48.93 -46.81 83.50
CA LEU A 13 -48.22 -46.14 82.41
C LEU A 13 -47.76 -44.73 82.79
N GLU A 14 -48.56 -44.03 83.60
CA GLU A 14 -48.31 -42.67 84.09
C GLU A 14 -47.02 -42.58 84.90
N ARG A 15 -46.67 -43.63 85.66
CA ARG A 15 -45.38 -43.74 86.37
C ARG A 15 -44.16 -43.65 85.44
N TYR A 16 -44.34 -43.96 84.14
CA TYR A 16 -43.29 -43.91 83.13
C TYR A 16 -43.44 -42.72 82.17
N ARG A 17 -44.42 -41.83 82.37
CA ARG A 17 -44.75 -40.72 81.46
C ARG A 17 -43.55 -39.87 81.06
N VAL A 18 -42.70 -39.48 82.01
CA VAL A 18 -41.48 -38.70 81.73
C VAL A 18 -40.55 -39.46 80.77
N LYS A 19 -40.42 -40.77 80.94
CA LYS A 19 -39.57 -41.61 80.08
C LYS A 19 -40.19 -41.81 78.70
N LEU A 20 -41.50 -41.99 78.62
CA LEU A 20 -42.23 -42.13 77.36
C LEU A 20 -42.10 -40.86 76.51
N ILE A 21 -42.42 -39.72 77.10
CA ILE A 21 -42.36 -38.41 76.44
C ILE A 21 -40.92 -38.07 75.98
N THR A 22 -39.90 -38.48 76.73
CA THR A 22 -38.51 -38.18 76.38
C THR A 22 -37.99 -39.00 75.21
N VAL A 23 -38.45 -40.23 75.01
CA VAL A 23 -37.86 -41.18 74.04
C VAL A 23 -38.68 -41.33 72.76
N ILE A 24 -40.01 -41.21 72.84
CA ILE A 24 -40.90 -41.53 71.72
C ILE A 24 -40.89 -40.42 70.65
N ASP A 25 -40.88 -40.83 69.39
CA ASP A 25 -41.15 -39.98 68.24
C ASP A 25 -42.61 -40.19 67.79
N PRO A 26 -43.48 -39.17 67.88
CA PRO A 26 -44.87 -39.32 67.50
C PRO A 26 -45.03 -39.75 66.03
N ASN A 27 -44.15 -39.31 65.11
CA ASN A 27 -44.20 -39.70 63.69
C ASN A 27 -44.14 -41.21 63.45
N ARG A 28 -43.51 -41.96 64.36
CA ARG A 28 -43.33 -43.41 64.23
C ARG A 28 -44.53 -44.19 64.73
N ILE A 29 -45.17 -43.74 65.81
CA ILE A 29 -46.26 -44.48 66.47
C ILE A 29 -47.66 -44.02 66.01
N THR A 30 -47.83 -42.74 65.66
CA THR A 30 -49.15 -42.21 65.26
C THR A 30 -49.76 -42.93 64.05
N PRO A 31 -49.00 -43.29 62.98
CA PRO A 31 -49.57 -44.04 61.86
C PRO A 31 -50.17 -45.39 62.28
N TYR A 32 -49.53 -46.06 63.24
CA TYR A 32 -50.02 -47.32 63.80
C TYR A 32 -51.29 -47.12 64.63
N LEU A 33 -51.30 -46.13 65.53
CA LEU A 33 -52.43 -45.82 66.39
C LEU A 33 -53.68 -45.39 65.60
N ARG A 34 -53.46 -44.68 64.50
CA ARG A 34 -54.50 -44.35 63.51
C ARG A 34 -55.03 -45.59 62.81
N GLN A 35 -54.15 -46.49 62.36
CA GLN A 35 -54.55 -47.75 61.73
C GLN A 35 -55.39 -48.62 62.68
N CYS A 36 -55.07 -48.62 63.97
CA CYS A 36 -55.85 -49.29 65.02
C CYS A 36 -57.17 -48.59 65.39
N ARG A 37 -57.51 -47.47 64.74
CA ARG A 37 -58.70 -46.65 65.02
C ARG A 37 -58.83 -46.27 66.50
N VAL A 38 -57.71 -45.91 67.10
CA VAL A 38 -57.65 -45.31 68.44
C VAL A 38 -57.43 -43.81 68.34
N LEU A 39 -56.84 -43.36 67.24
CA LEU A 39 -56.56 -41.97 66.99
C LEU A 39 -57.25 -41.56 65.69
N ASN A 40 -58.08 -40.51 65.73
CA ASN A 40 -58.83 -40.02 64.57
C ASN A 40 -58.03 -38.97 63.79
N SER A 41 -58.50 -38.58 62.60
CA SER A 41 -57.82 -37.56 61.77
C SER A 41 -57.64 -36.24 62.51
N ASP A 42 -58.63 -35.83 63.29
CA ASP A 42 -58.60 -34.58 64.06
C ASP A 42 -57.57 -34.65 65.20
N ASP A 43 -57.45 -35.82 65.85
CA ASP A 43 -56.44 -36.07 66.89
C ASP A 43 -55.02 -36.06 66.29
N GLU A 44 -54.85 -36.61 65.07
CA GLU A 44 -53.58 -36.62 64.35
C GLU A 44 -53.16 -35.20 63.97
N GLU A 45 -54.09 -34.40 63.46
CA GLU A 45 -53.88 -33.00 63.14
C GLU A 45 -53.54 -32.21 64.41
N GLN A 46 -54.23 -32.44 65.53
CA GLN A 46 -53.91 -31.82 66.81
C GLN A 46 -52.47 -32.14 67.25
N VAL A 47 -52.04 -33.39 67.15
CA VAL A 47 -50.69 -33.80 67.59
C VAL A 47 -49.60 -33.22 66.69
N PHE A 48 -49.81 -33.14 65.37
CA PHE A 48 -48.76 -32.73 64.43
C PHE A 48 -48.78 -31.24 64.05
N ASN A 49 -49.96 -30.65 63.90
CA ASN A 49 -50.16 -29.33 63.28
C ASN A 49 -50.62 -28.25 64.27
N ASP A 50 -50.87 -28.55 65.55
CA ASP A 50 -51.14 -27.52 66.57
C ASP A 50 -49.91 -26.61 66.78
N PRO A 51 -50.01 -25.29 66.50
CA PRO A 51 -48.92 -24.34 66.67
C PRO A 51 -48.38 -24.27 68.10
N ASN A 52 -49.17 -24.67 69.11
CA ASN A 52 -48.78 -24.67 70.52
C ASN A 52 -47.90 -25.88 70.91
N LEU A 53 -47.83 -26.90 70.07
CA LEU A 53 -47.09 -28.14 70.31
C LEU A 53 -45.77 -28.21 69.53
N VAL A 54 -44.98 -27.13 69.51
CA VAL A 54 -43.70 -27.05 68.79
C VAL A 54 -42.69 -28.12 69.25
N ILE A 55 -42.70 -28.47 70.54
CA ILE A 55 -41.72 -29.39 71.13
C ILE A 55 -42.22 -30.84 71.04
N ARG A 56 -41.41 -31.75 70.47
CA ARG A 56 -41.70 -33.21 70.39
C ARG A 56 -42.22 -33.80 71.70
N LYS A 57 -41.60 -33.44 72.83
CA LYS A 57 -42.04 -33.90 74.16
C LYS A 57 -43.49 -33.48 74.47
N ARG A 58 -43.88 -32.25 74.13
CA ARG A 58 -45.26 -31.79 74.31
C ARG A 58 -46.22 -32.52 73.36
N LYS A 59 -45.81 -32.76 72.11
CA LYS A 59 -46.57 -33.59 71.15
C LYS A 59 -46.86 -35.00 71.70
N VAL A 60 -45.85 -35.67 72.24
CA VAL A 60 -46.03 -37.01 72.86
C VAL A 60 -46.88 -36.92 74.13
N GLY A 61 -46.75 -35.86 74.92
CA GLY A 61 -47.59 -35.66 76.11
C GLY A 61 -49.06 -35.55 75.75
N VAL A 62 -49.40 -34.70 74.78
CA VAL A 62 -50.77 -34.56 74.27
C VAL A 62 -51.26 -35.85 73.62
N LEU A 63 -50.42 -36.55 72.86
CA LEU A 63 -50.74 -37.85 72.29
C LEU A 63 -51.12 -38.87 73.38
N LEU A 64 -50.37 -38.94 74.48
CA LEU A 64 -50.69 -39.81 75.61
C LEU A 64 -52.02 -39.42 76.27
N ASP A 65 -52.30 -38.11 76.40
CA ASP A 65 -53.54 -37.61 77.00
C ASP A 65 -54.77 -37.93 76.14
N ILE A 66 -54.61 -37.86 74.80
CA ILE A 66 -55.64 -38.28 73.85
C ILE A 66 -55.88 -39.78 73.98
N LEU A 67 -54.81 -40.60 73.97
CA LEU A 67 -54.93 -42.05 74.07
C LEU A 67 -55.57 -42.49 75.40
N GLN A 68 -55.29 -41.79 76.50
CA GLN A 68 -55.91 -42.08 77.79
C GLN A 68 -57.44 -41.95 77.75
N ARG A 69 -57.98 -40.99 76.98
CA ARG A 69 -59.44 -40.80 76.80
C ARG A 69 -60.11 -41.93 76.03
N THR A 70 -59.32 -42.76 75.35
CA THR A 70 -59.81 -43.90 74.55
C THR A 70 -59.86 -45.22 75.35
N GLY A 71 -59.57 -45.15 76.65
CA GLY A 71 -59.72 -46.26 77.60
C GLY A 71 -58.74 -47.41 77.35
N CYS A 72 -59.16 -48.64 77.72
CA CYS A 72 -58.37 -49.85 77.53
C CYS A 72 -57.91 -50.08 76.08
N LYS A 73 -58.74 -49.71 75.08
CA LYS A 73 -58.39 -49.87 73.67
C LYS A 73 -57.14 -49.07 73.30
N GLY A 74 -57.03 -47.83 73.78
CA GLY A 74 -55.84 -47.00 73.54
C GLY A 74 -54.62 -47.48 74.28
N TYR A 75 -54.80 -48.03 75.48
CA TYR A 75 -53.71 -48.61 76.26
C TYR A 75 -53.08 -49.79 75.52
N VAL A 76 -53.89 -50.72 75.01
CA VAL A 76 -53.40 -51.87 74.24
C VAL A 76 -52.74 -51.42 72.94
N ALA A 77 -53.34 -50.46 72.21
CA ALA A 77 -52.78 -49.94 70.96
C ALA A 77 -51.42 -49.29 71.15
N PHE A 78 -51.33 -48.52 72.24
CA PHE A 78 -50.12 -47.83 72.61
C PHE A 78 -49.03 -48.82 72.99
N LEU A 79 -49.35 -49.83 73.79
CA LEU A 79 -48.41 -50.90 74.13
C LEU A 79 -47.93 -51.66 72.88
N GLU A 80 -48.82 -52.06 71.96
CA GLU A 80 -48.41 -52.70 70.71
C GLU A 80 -47.52 -51.78 69.85
N SER A 81 -47.84 -50.49 69.78
CA SER A 81 -47.00 -49.52 69.05
C SER A 81 -45.60 -49.38 69.67
N LEU A 82 -45.50 -49.46 71.00
CA LEU A 82 -44.22 -49.51 71.71
C LEU A 82 -43.51 -50.83 71.47
N GLU A 83 -44.23 -51.94 71.42
CA GLU A 83 -43.68 -53.26 71.14
C GLU A 83 -43.00 -53.31 69.76
N LEU A 84 -43.62 -52.66 68.78
CA LEU A 84 -43.15 -52.59 67.40
C LEU A 84 -41.96 -51.64 67.21
N TYR A 85 -42.10 -50.38 67.64
CA TYR A 85 -41.13 -49.33 67.33
C TYR A 85 -40.13 -49.06 68.46
N TYR A 86 -40.49 -49.40 69.71
CA TYR A 86 -39.71 -49.11 70.92
C TYR A 86 -39.63 -50.31 71.88
N PRO A 87 -39.12 -51.47 71.44
CA PRO A 87 -39.19 -52.74 72.20
C PRO A 87 -38.56 -52.65 73.60
N HIS A 88 -37.55 -51.79 73.77
CA HIS A 88 -36.88 -51.52 75.05
C HIS A 88 -37.73 -50.71 76.05
N LEU A 89 -38.67 -49.89 75.58
CA LEU A 89 -39.64 -49.18 76.43
C LEU A 89 -40.76 -50.11 76.85
N TYR A 90 -41.29 -50.89 75.90
CA TYR A 90 -42.32 -51.90 76.15
C TYR A 90 -41.91 -52.84 77.29
N LYS A 91 -40.74 -53.50 77.14
CA LYS A 91 -40.19 -54.43 78.14
C LYS A 91 -40.04 -53.80 79.53
N LYS A 92 -39.71 -52.50 79.60
CA LYS A 92 -39.54 -51.79 80.87
C LYS A 92 -40.86 -51.47 81.58
N ILE A 93 -41.96 -51.34 80.84
CA ILE A 93 -43.27 -50.94 81.35
C ILE A 93 -44.12 -52.16 81.69
N THR A 94 -44.12 -53.18 80.82
CA THR A 94 -44.92 -54.40 80.99
C THR A 94 -44.19 -55.48 81.79
N GLY A 95 -42.86 -55.54 81.67
CA GLY A 95 -42.02 -56.61 82.24
C GLY A 95 -41.88 -57.84 81.31
N SER A 96 -42.60 -57.86 80.19
CA SER A 96 -42.64 -58.98 79.23
C SER A 96 -41.73 -58.74 78.02
N GLU A 97 -41.31 -59.82 77.35
CA GLU A 97 -40.57 -59.71 76.09
C GLU A 97 -41.50 -59.26 74.93
N PRO A 98 -41.04 -58.37 74.04
CA PRO A 98 -41.77 -57.99 72.83
C PRO A 98 -41.93 -59.20 71.89
N THR A 99 -43.16 -59.57 71.59
CA THR A 99 -43.55 -60.64 70.65
C THR A 99 -43.86 -60.07 69.25
N ARG A 100 -44.12 -58.75 69.13
CA ARG A 100 -44.43 -58.00 67.90
C ARG A 100 -45.63 -58.55 67.15
N VAL A 101 -46.68 -58.86 67.90
CA VAL A 101 -47.96 -59.32 67.35
C VAL A 101 -48.82 -58.11 67.04
N PHE A 102 -49.42 -58.10 65.85
CA PHE A 102 -50.31 -57.03 65.39
C PHE A 102 -51.76 -57.31 65.77
N SER A 103 -52.00 -57.70 67.03
CA SER A 103 -53.33 -58.16 67.47
C SER A 103 -54.40 -57.12 67.21
N MET A 104 -54.17 -55.84 67.52
CA MET A 104 -55.20 -54.83 67.26
C MET A 104 -55.42 -54.50 65.78
N ILE A 105 -54.39 -54.47 64.93
CA ILE A 105 -54.62 -54.24 63.48
C ILE A 105 -55.35 -55.44 62.88
N ILE A 106 -55.00 -56.66 63.31
CA ILE A 106 -55.65 -57.89 62.86
C ILE A 106 -57.11 -57.94 63.35
N ASP A 107 -57.39 -57.60 64.62
CA ASP A 107 -58.74 -57.59 65.17
C ASP A 107 -59.61 -56.48 64.55
N THR A 108 -59.01 -55.34 64.18
CA THR A 108 -59.75 -54.20 63.61
C THR A 108 -59.95 -54.26 62.09
N ALA A 109 -59.01 -54.84 61.34
CA ALA A 109 -59.04 -54.87 59.88
C ALA A 109 -59.20 -56.29 59.30
N GLY A 110 -58.84 -57.34 60.04
CA GLY A 110 -58.80 -58.73 59.58
C GLY A 110 -57.50 -59.07 58.83
N GLU A 111 -56.96 -60.28 59.04
CA GLU A 111 -55.71 -60.75 58.42
C GLU A 111 -55.73 -60.71 56.88
N SER A 112 -56.87 -61.05 56.28
CA SER A 112 -57.02 -61.08 54.82
C SER A 112 -56.98 -59.68 54.19
N SER A 113 -57.58 -58.69 54.86
CA SER A 113 -57.61 -57.30 54.42
C SER A 113 -56.23 -56.66 54.46
N LEU A 114 -55.48 -56.89 55.55
CA LEU A 114 -54.11 -56.39 55.70
C LEU A 114 -53.16 -56.98 54.65
N THR A 115 -53.26 -58.29 54.41
CA THR A 115 -52.45 -58.98 53.41
C THR A 115 -52.72 -58.45 52.00
N GLN A 116 -54.00 -58.21 51.66
CA GLN A 116 -54.38 -57.61 50.37
C GLN A 116 -53.83 -56.19 50.22
N LEU A 117 -53.88 -55.37 51.27
CA LEU A 117 -53.35 -54.00 51.23
C LEU A 117 -51.83 -54.00 51.02
N LEU A 118 -51.09 -54.85 51.73
CA LEU A 118 -49.65 -55.00 51.57
C LEU A 118 -49.28 -55.54 50.18
N MET A 119 -50.05 -56.50 49.65
CA MET A 119 -49.85 -57.02 48.30
C MET A 119 -50.07 -55.94 47.24
N ASN A 120 -51.13 -55.13 47.38
CA ASN A 120 -51.39 -54.01 46.49
C ASN A 120 -50.27 -52.96 46.54
N GLU A 121 -49.76 -52.66 47.73
CA GLU A 121 -48.67 -51.68 47.89
C GLU A 121 -47.34 -52.22 47.33
N MET A 122 -47.07 -53.52 47.52
CA MET A 122 -45.94 -54.19 46.87
C MET A 122 -46.04 -54.11 45.34
N LEU A 123 -47.22 -54.37 44.78
CA LEU A 123 -47.45 -54.29 43.34
C LEU A 123 -47.25 -52.87 42.80
N LYS A 124 -47.73 -51.84 43.52
CA LYS A 124 -47.47 -50.43 43.15
C LYS A 124 -45.98 -50.10 43.15
N LEU A 125 -45.26 -50.49 44.21
CA LEU A 125 -43.81 -50.25 44.29
C LEU A 125 -43.06 -50.99 43.19
N GLN A 126 -43.48 -52.22 42.86
CA GLN A 126 -42.92 -52.98 41.75
C GLN A 126 -43.17 -52.29 40.40
N GLN A 127 -44.35 -51.72 40.19
CA GLN A 127 -44.66 -50.94 38.99
C GLN A 127 -43.78 -49.68 38.90
N ILE A 128 -43.64 -48.92 39.99
CA ILE A 128 -42.78 -47.73 40.03
C ILE A 128 -41.34 -48.08 39.66
N ILE A 129 -40.79 -49.19 40.20
CA ILE A 129 -39.44 -49.64 39.86
C ILE A 129 -39.31 -50.01 38.37
N GLN A 130 -40.34 -50.62 37.79
CA GLN A 130 -40.34 -50.96 36.36
C GLN A 130 -40.39 -49.71 35.49
N ASP A 131 -41.23 -48.74 35.83
CA ASP A 131 -41.36 -47.48 35.12
C ASP A 131 -40.05 -46.67 35.18
N GLU A 132 -39.42 -46.58 36.37
CA GLU A 132 -38.12 -45.93 36.52
C GLU A 132 -37.01 -46.63 35.72
N ARG A 133 -37.01 -47.97 35.66
CA ARG A 133 -36.08 -48.72 34.80
C ARG A 133 -36.30 -48.43 33.33
N GLN A 134 -37.55 -48.25 32.91
CA GLN A 134 -37.88 -47.94 31.52
C GLN A 134 -37.44 -46.52 31.16
N LYS A 135 -37.73 -45.53 32.02
CA LYS A 135 -37.24 -44.15 31.88
C LYS A 135 -35.70 -44.10 31.81
N TYR A 136 -35.01 -44.86 32.66
CA TYR A 136 -33.54 -44.91 32.62
C TYR A 136 -33.02 -45.42 31.28
N LYS A 137 -33.63 -46.46 30.70
CA LYS A 137 -33.25 -46.99 29.38
C LYS A 137 -33.48 -45.97 28.26
N GLU A 138 -34.61 -45.27 28.29
CA GLU A 138 -34.96 -44.22 27.33
C GLU A 138 -33.97 -43.06 27.41
N LEU A 139 -33.70 -42.56 28.62
CA LEU A 139 -32.74 -41.49 28.85
C LEU A 139 -31.31 -41.90 28.41
N ASN A 140 -30.90 -43.14 28.69
CA ASN A 140 -29.59 -43.63 28.26
C ASN A 140 -29.48 -43.74 26.74
N LYS A 141 -30.57 -44.12 26.05
CA LYS A 141 -30.63 -44.11 24.59
C LYS A 141 -30.50 -42.69 24.05
N GLU A 142 -31.25 -41.73 24.60
CA GLU A 142 -31.16 -40.33 24.19
C GLU A 142 -29.75 -39.74 24.42
N LEU A 143 -29.08 -40.13 25.51
CA LEU A 143 -27.72 -39.71 25.79
C LEU A 143 -26.75 -40.21 24.72
N LEU A 144 -26.83 -41.49 24.35
CA LEU A 144 -26.01 -42.08 23.28
C LEU A 144 -26.27 -41.40 21.93
N ASP A 145 -27.54 -41.17 21.58
CA ASP A 145 -27.91 -40.48 20.33
C ASP A 145 -27.31 -39.06 20.30
N LYS A 146 -27.35 -38.32 21.43
CA LYS A 146 -26.72 -37.00 21.54
C LYS A 146 -25.20 -37.06 21.45
N GLU A 147 -24.55 -38.06 22.05
CA GLU A 147 -23.10 -38.27 21.92
C GLU A 147 -22.68 -38.54 20.47
N ASP A 148 -23.46 -39.32 19.72
CA ASP A 148 -23.22 -39.55 18.30
C ASP A 148 -23.35 -38.28 17.47
N VAL A 149 -24.36 -37.45 17.75
CA VAL A 149 -24.51 -36.14 17.09
C VAL A 149 -23.31 -35.22 17.40
N ILE A 150 -22.82 -35.23 18.64
CA ILE A 150 -21.61 -34.47 19.03
C ILE A 150 -20.40 -34.96 18.23
N ARG A 151 -20.16 -36.28 18.18
CA ARG A 151 -19.05 -36.87 17.41
C ARG A 151 -19.13 -36.50 15.93
N GLN A 152 -20.31 -36.62 15.31
CA GLN A 152 -20.50 -36.26 13.91
C GLN A 152 -20.26 -34.77 13.66
N THR A 153 -20.70 -33.91 14.57
CA THR A 153 -20.52 -32.46 14.46
C THR A 153 -19.03 -32.08 14.59
N GLN A 154 -18.29 -32.74 15.49
CA GLN A 154 -16.85 -32.55 15.64
C GLN A 154 -16.07 -32.94 14.37
N VAL A 155 -16.46 -34.04 13.70
CA VAL A 155 -15.85 -34.44 12.43
C VAL A 155 -16.09 -33.37 11.36
N LYS A 156 -17.33 -32.89 11.22
CA LYS A 156 -17.67 -31.81 10.26
C LYS A 156 -16.92 -30.51 10.56
N ASP A 157 -16.74 -30.15 11.83
CA ASP A 157 -15.96 -28.97 12.24
C ASP A 157 -14.48 -29.11 11.88
N ASN A 158 -13.90 -30.30 12.09
CA ASN A 158 -12.52 -30.59 11.69
C ASN A 158 -12.32 -30.54 10.16
N GLU A 159 -13.27 -31.07 9.39
CA GLU A 159 -13.28 -30.96 7.93
C GLU A 159 -13.35 -29.50 7.48
N LEU A 160 -14.27 -28.72 8.07
CA LEU A 160 -14.42 -27.30 7.79
C LEU A 160 -13.13 -26.53 8.09
N LYS A 161 -12.47 -26.79 9.22
CA LYS A 161 -11.16 -26.21 9.58
C LYS A 161 -10.11 -26.53 8.53
N LYS A 162 -10.05 -27.77 8.04
CA LYS A 162 -9.11 -28.15 6.96
C LYS A 162 -9.40 -27.43 5.65
N HIS A 163 -10.66 -27.25 5.30
CA HIS A 163 -11.04 -26.45 4.14
C HIS A 163 -10.66 -24.97 4.31
N GLN A 164 -10.88 -24.38 5.48
CA GLN A 164 -10.48 -23.00 5.80
C GLN A 164 -8.96 -22.81 5.72
N GLU A 165 -8.17 -23.75 6.25
CA GLU A 165 -6.70 -23.74 6.13
C GLU A 165 -6.24 -23.75 4.67
N ARG A 166 -6.86 -24.58 3.81
CA ARG A 166 -6.53 -24.62 2.37
C ARG A 166 -6.87 -23.30 1.68
N VAL A 167 -8.04 -22.74 1.96
CA VAL A 167 -8.45 -21.44 1.40
C VAL A 167 -7.49 -20.34 1.85
N LYS A 168 -7.06 -20.33 3.12
CA LYS A 168 -6.08 -19.38 3.63
C LYS A 168 -4.74 -19.49 2.89
N LYS A 169 -4.22 -20.70 2.70
CA LYS A 169 -2.98 -20.93 1.93
C LYS A 169 -3.08 -20.45 0.49
N MET A 170 -4.18 -20.75 -0.21
CA MET A 170 -4.40 -20.27 -1.58
C MET A 170 -4.49 -18.74 -1.65
N LYS A 171 -5.10 -18.10 -0.66
CA LYS A 171 -5.12 -16.63 -0.57
C LYS A 171 -3.72 -16.06 -0.38
N GLU A 172 -2.94 -16.61 0.53
CA GLU A 172 -1.55 -16.18 0.76
C GLU A 172 -0.68 -16.36 -0.49
N GLU A 173 -0.85 -17.45 -1.24
CA GLU A 173 -0.17 -17.66 -2.53
C GLU A 173 -0.63 -16.65 -3.59
N SER A 174 -1.93 -16.40 -3.70
CA SER A 174 -2.48 -15.38 -4.59
C SER A 174 -1.93 -13.99 -4.25
N ASP A 175 -1.87 -13.63 -2.97
CA ASP A 175 -1.35 -12.34 -2.51
C ASP A 175 0.13 -12.17 -2.83
N LYS A 176 0.93 -13.25 -2.68
CA LYS A 176 2.34 -13.28 -3.10
C LYS A 176 2.49 -13.05 -4.60
N LEU A 177 1.69 -13.75 -5.42
CA LEU A 177 1.71 -13.59 -6.87
C LEU A 177 1.26 -12.19 -7.31
N ILE A 178 0.28 -11.59 -6.63
CA ILE A 178 -0.16 -10.21 -6.88
C ILE A 178 0.97 -9.23 -6.54
N ALA A 179 1.67 -9.43 -5.42
CA ALA A 179 2.80 -8.60 -5.03
C ALA A 179 3.95 -8.69 -6.04
N GLU A 180 4.30 -9.91 -6.48
CA GLU A 180 5.34 -10.13 -7.50
C GLU A 180 4.95 -9.50 -8.84
N ARG A 181 3.69 -9.66 -9.28
CA ARG A 181 3.18 -9.01 -10.50
C ARG A 181 3.28 -7.48 -10.42
N ASN A 182 2.99 -6.89 -9.26
CA ASN A 182 3.11 -5.45 -9.08
C ASN A 182 4.58 -5.01 -9.13
N LYS A 183 5.48 -5.74 -8.47
CA LYS A 183 6.93 -5.49 -8.56
C LYS A 183 7.42 -5.53 -10.01
N LEU A 184 7.07 -6.57 -10.76
CA LEU A 184 7.44 -6.69 -12.18
C LEU A 184 6.83 -5.58 -13.04
N LYS A 185 5.61 -5.12 -12.72
CA LYS A 185 4.98 -3.99 -13.40
C LYS A 185 5.75 -2.70 -13.15
N ASP A 186 6.19 -2.45 -11.92
CA ASP A 186 6.97 -1.27 -11.55
C ASP A 186 8.36 -1.30 -12.21
N GLU A 187 9.04 -2.46 -12.21
CA GLU A 187 10.31 -2.66 -12.92
C GLU A 187 10.17 -2.44 -14.43
N ASN A 188 9.07 -2.89 -15.04
CA ASN A 188 8.80 -2.66 -16.46
C ASN A 188 8.57 -1.18 -16.77
N TYR A 189 7.88 -0.43 -15.90
CA TYR A 189 7.75 1.01 -16.08
C TYR A 189 9.07 1.75 -15.92
N ASP A 190 9.90 1.35 -14.96
CA ASP A 190 11.24 1.93 -14.81
C ASP A 190 12.09 1.66 -16.05
N LEU A 191 12.06 0.44 -16.58
CA LEU A 191 12.76 0.09 -17.82
C LEU A 191 12.24 0.89 -19.02
N ALA A 192 10.92 1.02 -19.17
CA ALA A 192 10.31 1.83 -20.22
C ALA A 192 10.74 3.30 -20.11
N MET A 193 10.86 3.83 -18.88
CA MET A 193 11.30 5.20 -18.66
C MET A 193 12.77 5.42 -18.97
N ARG A 194 13.64 4.47 -18.59
CA ARG A 194 15.06 4.48 -18.97
C ARG A 194 15.21 4.40 -20.50
N TYR A 195 14.43 3.55 -21.16
CA TYR A 195 14.44 3.43 -22.61
C TYR A 195 13.99 4.72 -23.30
N ALA A 196 12.93 5.36 -22.81
CA ALA A 196 12.46 6.64 -23.33
C ALA A 196 13.54 7.73 -23.23
N ARG A 197 14.17 7.88 -22.05
CA ARG A 197 15.29 8.82 -21.84
C ARG A 197 16.45 8.54 -22.78
N GLN A 198 16.88 7.28 -22.90
CA GLN A 198 17.98 6.92 -23.80
C GLN A 198 17.63 7.21 -25.27
N SER A 199 16.37 7.02 -25.66
CA SER A 199 15.91 7.36 -27.01
C SER A 199 15.92 8.88 -27.25
N GLU A 200 15.51 9.68 -26.26
CA GLU A 200 15.57 11.14 -26.32
C GLU A 200 17.02 11.64 -26.42
N GLU A 201 17.93 11.12 -25.59
CA GLU A 201 19.36 11.43 -25.64
C GLU A 201 19.99 11.06 -26.98
N LYS A 202 19.67 9.88 -27.51
CA LYS A 202 20.11 9.45 -28.85
C LYS A 202 19.61 10.41 -29.92
N ASN A 203 18.33 10.80 -29.89
CA ASN A 203 17.77 11.74 -30.86
C ASN A 203 18.45 13.11 -30.75
N ALA A 204 18.70 13.60 -29.53
CA ALA A 204 19.42 14.85 -29.30
C ALA A 204 20.86 14.79 -29.85
N ALA A 205 21.57 13.67 -29.65
CA ALA A 205 22.89 13.46 -30.22
C ALA A 205 22.87 13.42 -31.76
N LEU A 206 21.86 12.77 -32.36
CA LEU A 206 21.67 12.75 -33.81
C LEU A 206 21.40 14.14 -34.38
N MET A 207 20.56 14.95 -33.72
CA MET A 207 20.30 16.33 -34.14
C MET A 207 21.58 17.18 -34.08
N ARG A 208 22.34 17.11 -32.98
CA ARG A 208 23.64 17.80 -32.88
C ARG A 208 24.63 17.35 -33.96
N ASN A 209 24.67 16.06 -34.28
CA ASN A 209 25.51 15.56 -35.36
C ASN A 209 25.08 16.10 -36.73
N ARG A 210 23.78 16.21 -36.98
CA ARG A 210 23.25 16.82 -38.21
C ARG A 210 23.63 18.30 -38.32
N ASP A 211 23.53 19.05 -37.22
CA ASP A 211 23.91 20.47 -37.19
C ASP A 211 25.41 20.65 -37.44
N LEU A 212 26.26 19.84 -36.80
CA LEU A 212 27.70 19.82 -37.05
C LEU A 212 28.02 19.48 -38.51
N GLN A 213 27.30 18.53 -39.12
CA GLN A 213 27.49 18.20 -40.53
C GLN A 213 27.15 19.38 -41.44
N LEU A 214 26.06 20.11 -41.15
CA LEU A 214 25.69 21.31 -41.89
C LEU A 214 26.75 22.40 -41.76
N GLU A 215 27.34 22.58 -40.58
CA GLU A 215 28.42 23.54 -40.37
C GLU A 215 29.70 23.14 -41.13
N ILE A 216 30.04 21.85 -41.15
CA ILE A 216 31.15 21.33 -41.96
C ILE A 216 30.92 21.63 -43.44
N ASP A 217 29.72 21.38 -43.97
CA ASP A 217 29.39 21.64 -45.37
C ASP A 217 29.47 23.13 -45.70
N ARG A 218 29.04 23.99 -44.77
CA ARG A 218 29.18 25.45 -44.89
C ARG A 218 30.64 25.89 -44.90
N LEU A 219 31.46 25.37 -43.99
CA LEU A 219 32.89 25.69 -43.92
C LEU A 219 33.64 25.21 -45.17
N LYS A 220 33.31 24.03 -45.70
CA LYS A 220 33.84 23.53 -46.98
C LYS A 220 33.51 24.46 -48.13
N HIS A 221 32.27 24.94 -48.22
CA HIS A 221 31.87 25.88 -49.26
C HIS A 221 32.62 27.21 -49.14
N ASN A 222 32.76 27.74 -47.93
CA ASN A 222 33.52 28.97 -47.67
C ASN A 222 35.01 28.82 -48.02
N LEU A 223 35.62 27.66 -47.68
CA LEU A 223 36.99 27.35 -48.03
C LEU A 223 37.17 27.31 -49.55
N MET A 224 36.30 26.58 -50.26
CA MET A 224 36.34 26.49 -51.72
C MET A 224 36.23 27.87 -52.38
N LYS A 225 35.34 28.73 -51.88
CA LYS A 225 35.21 30.11 -52.35
C LYS A 225 36.49 30.92 -52.12
N ALA A 226 37.07 30.85 -50.92
CA ALA A 226 38.32 31.54 -50.60
C ALA A 226 39.51 31.04 -51.45
N GLU A 227 39.57 29.73 -51.72
CA GLU A 227 40.57 29.15 -52.62
C GLU A 227 40.42 29.66 -54.05
N ASP A 228 39.19 29.78 -54.56
CA ASP A 228 38.93 30.29 -55.91
C ASP A 228 39.23 31.78 -56.03
N ASP A 229 38.87 32.58 -55.02
CA ASP A 229 39.26 33.98 -54.92
C ASP A 229 40.79 34.11 -54.90
N CYS A 230 41.50 33.29 -54.13
CA CYS A 230 42.96 33.27 -54.10
C CYS A 230 43.57 32.87 -55.46
N LYS A 231 43.01 31.89 -56.16
CA LYS A 231 43.45 31.52 -57.52
C LYS A 231 43.25 32.68 -58.50
N LEU A 232 42.14 33.41 -58.39
CA LEU A 232 41.83 34.55 -59.23
C LEU A 232 42.80 35.71 -58.97
N GLU A 233 43.05 36.05 -57.71
CA GLU A 233 44.05 37.03 -57.31
C GLU A 233 45.45 36.63 -57.79
N ARG A 234 45.86 35.37 -57.62
CA ARG A 234 47.14 34.87 -58.17
C ARG A 234 47.23 35.05 -59.69
N LYS A 235 46.14 34.82 -60.44
CA LYS A 235 46.09 35.07 -61.89
C LYS A 235 46.22 36.56 -62.19
N GLN A 236 45.57 37.44 -61.43
CA GLN A 236 45.69 38.89 -61.59
C GLN A 236 47.12 39.36 -61.29
N THR A 237 47.70 38.94 -60.16
CA THR A 237 49.09 39.25 -59.79
C THR A 237 50.07 38.77 -60.84
N ARG A 238 49.89 37.57 -61.41
CA ARG A 238 50.70 37.09 -62.53
C ARG A 238 50.58 38.00 -63.76
N LYS A 239 49.37 38.37 -64.17
CA LYS A 239 49.17 39.31 -65.29
C LYS A 239 49.84 40.67 -65.04
N LEU A 240 49.74 41.21 -63.83
CA LEU A 240 50.41 42.46 -63.46
C LEU A 240 51.93 42.31 -63.48
N LYS A 241 52.46 41.20 -62.96
CA LYS A 241 53.89 40.88 -63.01
C LYS A 241 54.38 40.80 -64.46
N ASP A 242 53.68 40.10 -65.33
CA ASP A 242 54.01 40.00 -66.76
C ASP A 242 53.97 41.37 -67.44
N ALA A 243 53.03 42.25 -67.06
CA ALA A 243 52.97 43.62 -67.57
C ALA A 243 54.12 44.50 -67.07
N ILE A 244 54.58 44.29 -65.83
CA ILE A 244 55.76 44.95 -65.26
C ILE A 244 57.04 44.45 -65.94
N GLU A 245 57.19 43.14 -66.16
CA GLU A 245 58.35 42.56 -66.86
C GLU A 245 58.44 43.02 -68.32
N LYS A 246 57.30 43.24 -68.98
CA LYS A 246 57.24 43.79 -70.35
C LYS A 246 57.44 45.32 -70.41
N ARG A 247 57.47 46.01 -69.26
CA ARG A 247 57.72 47.45 -69.22
C ARG A 247 59.21 47.68 -69.51
N PRO A 248 59.58 48.59 -70.43
CA PRO A 248 60.98 48.93 -70.62
C PRO A 248 61.56 49.42 -69.29
N SER A 249 62.69 48.84 -68.87
CA SER A 249 63.30 49.17 -67.57
C SER A 249 63.65 50.66 -67.54
N GLN A 250 63.60 51.25 -66.34
CA GLN A 250 63.94 52.66 -66.16
C GLN A 250 65.36 52.96 -66.70
N GLU A 251 66.28 51.99 -66.61
CA GLU A 251 67.61 52.06 -67.20
C GLU A 251 67.58 52.11 -68.72
N VAL A 252 66.81 51.26 -69.40
CA VAL A 252 66.68 51.29 -70.88
C VAL A 252 66.01 52.60 -71.34
N ILE A 253 65.05 53.13 -70.57
CA ILE A 253 64.44 54.44 -70.87
C ILE A 253 65.48 55.57 -70.71
N LEU A 254 66.30 55.52 -69.65
CA LEU A 254 67.37 56.49 -69.41
C LEU A 254 68.51 56.37 -70.43
N GLU A 255 68.83 55.16 -70.89
CA GLU A 255 69.79 54.89 -71.96
C GLU A 255 69.28 55.42 -73.29
N LEU A 256 68.03 55.13 -73.66
CA LEU A 256 67.40 55.70 -74.85
C LEU A 256 67.28 57.22 -74.76
N GLN A 257 67.04 57.80 -73.57
CA GLN A 257 67.07 59.25 -73.36
C GLN A 257 68.47 59.82 -73.52
N ARG A 258 69.50 59.17 -72.95
CA ARG A 258 70.90 59.55 -73.15
C ARG A 258 71.32 59.42 -74.61
N GLU A 259 70.92 58.37 -75.31
CA GLU A 259 71.15 58.20 -76.76
C GLU A 259 70.40 59.27 -77.54
N ASN A 260 69.18 59.62 -77.15
CA ASN A 260 68.43 60.72 -77.77
C ASN A 260 69.13 62.07 -77.55
N ASP A 261 69.68 62.31 -76.36
CA ASP A 261 70.43 63.52 -76.01
C ASP A 261 71.81 63.56 -76.66
N LEU A 262 72.48 62.41 -76.79
CA LEU A 262 73.72 62.25 -77.55
C LEU A 262 73.49 62.42 -79.05
N LEU A 263 72.40 61.88 -79.60
CA LEU A 263 72.00 62.09 -80.99
C LEU A 263 71.60 63.55 -81.22
N LYS A 264 70.92 64.21 -80.27
CA LYS A 264 70.67 65.66 -80.32
C LYS A 264 71.96 66.46 -80.23
N ALA A 265 72.90 66.09 -79.36
CA ALA A 265 74.21 66.69 -79.25
C ALA A 265 75.04 66.45 -80.53
N ARG A 266 74.93 65.27 -81.16
CA ARG A 266 75.60 64.93 -82.41
C ARG A 266 75.00 65.65 -83.61
N ILE A 267 73.68 65.87 -83.61
CA ILE A 267 73.00 66.75 -84.56
C ILE A 267 73.47 68.19 -84.38
N GLN A 268 73.65 68.67 -83.14
CA GLN A 268 74.24 69.98 -82.83
C GLN A 268 75.75 70.08 -83.15
N GLU A 269 76.51 68.99 -83.05
CA GLU A 269 77.92 68.91 -83.44
C GLU A 269 78.09 68.80 -84.97
N LEU A 270 77.14 68.20 -85.69
CA LEU A 270 77.10 68.19 -87.16
C LEU A 270 76.67 69.53 -87.75
N ASP A 271 76.01 70.40 -86.95
CA ASP A 271 75.70 71.80 -87.26
C ASP A 271 76.88 72.78 -87.00
N ASN A 272 78.05 72.29 -86.58
CA ASN A 272 79.26 73.10 -86.38
C ASN A 272 80.49 72.49 -87.09
N PRO A 273 81.12 73.17 -88.07
CA PRO A 273 82.26 72.62 -88.79
C PRO A 273 83.55 72.57 -87.94
N MET A 274 84.21 71.42 -88.03
CA MET A 274 85.50 71.01 -87.43
C MET A 274 86.58 72.10 -87.32
N GLN A 275 87.42 71.99 -86.29
CA GLN A 275 88.83 72.35 -86.41
C GLN A 275 89.77 71.37 -85.68
N ASN A 276 90.79 70.95 -86.43
CA ASN A 276 91.74 69.89 -86.15
C ASN A 276 92.91 70.32 -85.21
N VAL A 277 93.33 69.36 -84.37
CA VAL A 277 94.69 68.92 -83.95
C VAL A 277 95.89 69.84 -84.33
N PRO A 278 96.89 70.05 -83.44
CA PRO A 278 98.14 69.25 -83.54
C PRO A 278 98.79 68.81 -82.21
N LYS A 279 99.53 67.70 -82.31
CA LYS A 279 100.41 67.05 -81.31
C LYS A 279 101.85 67.62 -81.35
N GLY A 280 102.60 67.44 -80.26
CA GLY A 280 104.08 67.47 -80.22
C GLY A 280 104.61 67.12 -78.81
N GLU A 281 104.99 65.87 -78.55
CA GLU A 281 106.36 65.32 -78.40
C GLU A 281 107.10 65.67 -77.08
N ALA A 282 107.36 64.64 -76.24
CA ALA A 282 108.05 64.76 -74.95
C ALA A 282 109.17 63.70 -74.77
N SER A 283 110.26 64.12 -74.12
CA SER A 283 111.59 63.49 -74.01
C SER A 283 111.67 62.26 -73.05
N GLU A 284 112.70 61.43 -73.20
CA GLU A 284 112.84 60.09 -72.62
C GLU A 284 113.07 60.04 -71.08
N LYS A 285 113.61 61.11 -70.46
CA LYS A 285 113.64 61.26 -68.99
C LYS A 285 112.24 61.54 -68.42
N THR A 286 111.41 62.21 -69.19
CA THR A 286 109.99 62.41 -68.87
C THR A 286 109.29 61.06 -68.88
N ARG A 287 109.64 60.12 -69.77
CA ARG A 287 109.05 58.77 -69.84
C ARG A 287 109.22 57.92 -68.58
N MET A 288 110.39 57.94 -67.94
CA MET A 288 110.64 57.12 -66.74
C MET A 288 110.01 57.73 -65.47
N TYR A 289 110.00 59.06 -65.35
CA TYR A 289 109.26 59.78 -64.31
C TYR A 289 107.74 59.65 -64.51
N ILE A 290 107.29 59.71 -65.76
CA ILE A 290 105.92 59.37 -66.17
C ILE A 290 105.60 57.93 -65.76
N GLN A 291 106.50 56.96 -65.97
CA GLN A 291 106.25 55.56 -65.63
C GLN A 291 106.13 55.31 -64.11
N VAL A 292 106.97 55.91 -63.27
CA VAL A 292 106.83 55.80 -61.79
C VAL A 292 105.54 56.48 -61.32
N LEU A 293 105.22 57.65 -61.85
CA LEU A 293 103.94 58.31 -61.58
C LEU A 293 102.74 57.52 -62.11
N GLU A 294 102.89 56.81 -63.23
CA GLU A 294 101.89 55.90 -63.79
C GLU A 294 101.71 54.65 -62.90
N ASP A 295 102.78 54.14 -62.29
CA ASP A 295 102.76 53.02 -61.36
C ASP A 295 102.13 53.41 -60.01
N ASP A 296 102.53 54.54 -59.42
CA ASP A 296 101.89 55.09 -58.21
C ASP A 296 100.41 55.42 -58.47
N ARG A 297 100.10 55.97 -59.65
CA ARG A 297 98.72 56.19 -60.10
C ARG A 297 97.96 54.87 -60.25
N ARG A 298 98.58 53.82 -60.78
CA ARG A 298 97.96 52.48 -60.88
C ARG A 298 97.69 51.89 -59.49
N GLN A 299 98.65 51.97 -58.58
CA GLN A 299 98.50 51.46 -57.22
C GLN A 299 97.42 52.25 -56.44
N ALA A 300 97.39 53.57 -56.56
CA ALA A 300 96.34 54.39 -55.95
C ALA A 300 94.95 54.08 -56.55
N LEU A 301 94.87 53.84 -57.87
CA LEU A 301 93.61 53.43 -58.52
C LEU A 301 93.14 52.07 -58.03
N GLU A 302 94.03 51.09 -57.84
CA GLU A 302 93.69 49.76 -57.32
C GLU A 302 93.19 49.85 -55.87
N GLN A 303 93.88 50.60 -55.00
CA GLN A 303 93.42 50.84 -53.61
C GLN A 303 92.08 51.58 -53.56
N HIS A 304 91.86 52.56 -54.43
CA HIS A 304 90.57 53.24 -54.55
C HIS A 304 89.48 52.28 -55.06
N GLN A 305 89.80 51.40 -56.01
CA GLN A 305 88.87 50.40 -56.51
C GLN A 305 88.48 49.41 -55.39
N ASP A 306 89.43 48.96 -54.59
CA ASP A 306 89.18 48.08 -53.43
C ASP A 306 88.33 48.77 -52.36
N LEU A 307 88.60 50.04 -52.07
CA LEU A 307 87.79 50.82 -51.13
C LEU A 307 86.35 51.00 -51.66
N VAL A 308 86.19 51.28 -52.95
CA VAL A 308 84.87 51.37 -53.60
C VAL A 308 84.13 50.04 -53.54
N ASN A 309 84.81 48.92 -53.83
CA ASN A 309 84.25 47.57 -53.73
C ASN A 309 83.82 47.23 -52.29
N SER A 310 84.63 47.62 -51.30
CA SER A 310 84.32 47.45 -49.87
C SER A 310 83.11 48.30 -49.46
N VAL A 311 83.07 49.58 -49.84
CA VAL A 311 81.93 50.47 -49.58
C VAL A 311 80.65 49.95 -50.23
N TYR A 312 80.74 49.41 -51.46
CA TYR A 312 79.60 48.80 -52.14
C TYR A 312 79.07 47.58 -51.37
N THR A 313 79.97 46.68 -50.96
CA THR A 313 79.60 45.47 -50.19
C THR A 313 78.99 45.83 -48.84
N LEU A 314 79.56 46.80 -48.13
CA LEU A 314 79.02 47.30 -46.86
C LEU A 314 77.63 47.92 -47.05
N LYS A 315 77.42 48.75 -48.07
CA LYS A 315 76.09 49.31 -48.38
C LYS A 315 75.05 48.24 -48.70
N MET A 316 75.45 47.21 -49.44
CA MET A 316 74.56 46.08 -49.73
C MET A 316 74.19 45.33 -48.45
N SER A 317 75.17 45.03 -47.58
CA SER A 317 74.94 44.35 -46.31
C SER A 317 74.07 45.17 -45.34
N LEU A 318 74.25 46.49 -45.30
CA LEU A 318 73.42 47.41 -44.51
C LEU A 318 71.97 47.38 -45.00
N ARG A 319 71.75 47.48 -46.31
CA ARG A 319 70.40 47.42 -46.89
C ARG A 319 69.71 46.09 -46.58
N LEU A 320 70.42 44.96 -46.71
CA LEU A 320 69.88 43.65 -46.35
C LEU A 320 69.51 43.58 -44.85
N ALA A 321 70.35 44.13 -43.96
CA ALA A 321 70.07 44.18 -42.53
C ALA A 321 68.86 45.07 -42.21
N GLU A 322 68.70 46.20 -42.91
CA GLU A 322 67.53 47.08 -42.80
C GLU A 322 66.25 46.38 -43.27
N ASP A 323 66.28 45.70 -44.42
CA ASP A 323 65.14 44.92 -44.92
C ASP A 323 64.74 43.81 -43.94
N HIS A 324 65.71 43.14 -43.29
CA HIS A 324 65.44 42.15 -42.26
C HIS A 324 64.85 42.77 -40.99
N ARG A 325 65.38 43.91 -40.54
CA ARG A 325 64.85 44.63 -39.37
C ARG A 325 63.40 45.04 -39.60
N ASP A 326 63.07 45.55 -40.78
CA ASP A 326 61.74 46.02 -41.10
C ASP A 326 60.75 44.84 -41.16
N LYS A 327 61.14 43.70 -41.74
CA LYS A 327 60.35 42.46 -41.68
C LYS A 327 60.07 42.00 -40.25
N TYR A 328 61.08 41.94 -39.38
CA TYR A 328 60.87 41.53 -38.00
C TYR A 328 60.00 42.52 -37.21
N LYS A 329 60.05 43.80 -37.57
CA LYS A 329 59.17 44.81 -36.98
C LYS A 329 57.71 44.58 -37.39
N GLU A 330 57.45 44.32 -38.67
CA GLU A 330 56.10 43.99 -39.17
C GLU A 330 55.56 42.70 -38.53
N GLU A 331 56.38 41.65 -38.44
CA GLU A 331 56.00 40.40 -37.76
C GLU A 331 55.67 40.61 -36.29
N LYS A 332 56.46 41.44 -35.58
CA LYS A 332 56.20 41.80 -34.19
C LYS A 332 54.86 42.54 -34.05
N GLU A 333 54.60 43.54 -34.87
CA GLU A 333 53.35 44.31 -34.83
C GLU A 333 52.13 43.40 -35.13
N LEU A 334 52.26 42.47 -36.06
CA LEU A 334 51.22 41.48 -36.36
C LEU A 334 50.95 40.55 -35.17
N LEU A 335 52.01 40.03 -34.53
CA LEU A 335 51.89 39.17 -33.35
C LEU A 335 51.31 39.92 -32.16
N GLU A 336 51.68 41.18 -31.95
CA GLU A 336 51.09 42.03 -30.92
C GLU A 336 49.59 42.23 -31.17
N LEU A 337 49.19 42.53 -32.41
CA LEU A 337 47.79 42.66 -32.78
C LEU A 337 47.02 41.35 -32.51
N GLN A 338 47.55 40.20 -32.95
CA GLN A 338 46.96 38.88 -32.65
C GLN A 338 46.82 38.63 -31.15
N CYS A 339 47.84 38.95 -30.35
CA CYS A 339 47.77 38.83 -28.91
C CYS A 339 46.69 39.72 -28.29
N THR A 340 46.51 40.96 -28.79
CA THR A 340 45.44 41.83 -28.30
C THR A 340 44.04 41.32 -28.65
N THR A 341 43.86 40.76 -29.85
CA THR A 341 42.59 40.15 -30.27
C THR A 341 42.26 38.92 -29.42
N LEU A 342 43.21 38.00 -29.25
CA LEU A 342 43.02 36.81 -28.39
C LEU A 342 42.70 37.17 -26.94
N LYS A 343 43.30 38.24 -26.40
CA LYS A 343 42.97 38.74 -25.05
C LYS A 343 41.53 39.26 -24.97
N LYS A 344 41.06 39.99 -25.99
CA LYS A 344 39.67 40.45 -26.05
C LYS A 344 38.69 39.28 -26.18
N ASP A 345 39.01 38.29 -27.01
CA ASP A 345 38.19 37.09 -27.18
C ASP A 345 38.12 36.28 -25.88
N SER A 346 39.25 36.06 -25.21
CA SER A 346 39.31 35.40 -23.90
C SER A 346 38.46 36.11 -22.86
N LYS A 347 38.51 37.45 -22.82
CA LYS A 347 37.67 38.27 -21.94
C LYS A 347 36.18 38.08 -22.26
N LEU A 348 35.81 38.12 -23.53
CA LEU A 348 34.43 37.95 -23.97
C LEU A 348 33.90 36.54 -23.65
N TYR A 349 34.72 35.50 -23.83
CA TYR A 349 34.35 34.14 -23.43
C TYR A 349 34.16 34.03 -21.91
N LYS A 350 35.02 34.67 -21.13
CA LYS A 350 34.88 34.72 -19.66
C LYS A 350 33.58 35.41 -19.24
N GLU A 351 33.32 36.61 -19.76
CA GLU A 351 32.08 37.36 -19.49
C GLU A 351 30.83 36.55 -19.90
N ARG A 352 30.89 35.85 -21.04
CA ARG A 352 29.81 34.97 -21.49
C ARG A 352 29.58 33.77 -20.56
N ILE A 353 30.65 33.14 -20.09
CA ILE A 353 30.56 32.03 -19.13
C ILE A 353 29.96 32.53 -17.81
N GLU A 354 30.41 33.68 -17.30
CA GLU A 354 29.88 34.29 -16.09
C GLU A 354 28.37 34.60 -16.21
N ALA A 355 27.93 35.14 -17.34
CA ALA A 355 26.50 35.38 -17.58
C ALA A 355 25.67 34.07 -17.62
N ILE A 356 26.21 33.00 -18.23
CA ILE A 356 25.54 31.69 -18.26
C ILE A 356 25.45 31.10 -16.84
N LEU A 357 26.51 31.23 -16.04
CA LEU A 357 26.51 30.76 -14.66
C LEU A 357 25.48 31.50 -13.80
N GLN A 358 25.37 32.83 -13.94
CA GLN A 358 24.35 33.63 -13.26
C GLN A 358 22.93 33.18 -13.63
N GLN A 359 22.66 32.97 -14.92
CA GLN A 359 21.35 32.45 -15.35
C GLN A 359 21.06 31.05 -14.79
N MET A 360 22.07 30.20 -14.71
CA MET A 360 21.92 28.87 -14.12
C MET A 360 21.62 28.93 -12.62
N GLU A 361 22.26 29.85 -11.89
CA GLU A 361 21.98 30.11 -10.47
C GLU A 361 20.54 30.62 -10.25
N GLU A 362 20.06 31.53 -11.09
CA GLU A 362 18.67 32.02 -11.05
C GLU A 362 17.67 30.87 -11.24
N VAL A 363 17.87 30.04 -12.27
CA VAL A 363 17.01 28.86 -12.52
C VAL A 363 17.08 27.86 -11.37
N CYS A 364 18.24 27.67 -10.74
CA CYS A 364 18.37 26.82 -9.56
C CYS A 364 17.59 27.38 -8.37
N ALA A 365 17.67 28.68 -8.13
CA ALA A 365 16.93 29.35 -7.07
C ALA A 365 15.40 29.26 -7.29
N GLU A 366 14.92 29.47 -8.51
CA GLU A 366 13.50 29.32 -8.86
C GLU A 366 13.02 27.88 -8.66
N ARG A 367 13.83 26.89 -9.06
CA ARG A 367 13.54 25.46 -8.83
C ARG A 367 13.45 25.15 -7.34
N ASP A 368 14.39 25.64 -6.54
CA ASP A 368 14.41 25.39 -5.09
C ASP A 368 13.22 26.08 -4.39
N GLN A 369 12.82 27.27 -4.85
CA GLN A 369 11.61 27.93 -4.36
C GLN A 369 10.35 27.14 -4.72
N ALA A 370 10.23 26.64 -5.97
CA ALA A 370 9.11 25.81 -6.40
C ALA A 370 9.03 24.48 -5.61
N MET A 371 10.18 23.86 -5.32
CA MET A 371 10.25 22.65 -4.49
C MET A 371 9.82 22.93 -3.06
N THR A 372 10.34 24.00 -2.46
CA THR A 372 10.00 24.40 -1.08
C THR A 372 8.51 24.69 -0.94
N THR A 373 7.91 25.43 -1.88
CA THR A 373 6.46 25.71 -1.86
C THR A 373 5.62 24.44 -2.03
N ARG A 374 6.03 23.53 -2.92
CA ARG A 374 5.37 22.22 -3.08
C ARG A 374 5.45 21.39 -1.80
N GLU A 375 6.61 21.33 -1.16
CA GLU A 375 6.80 20.62 0.11
C GLU A 375 5.96 21.21 1.25
N GLN A 376 5.82 22.54 1.30
CA GLN A 376 4.93 23.22 2.23
C GLN A 376 3.47 22.78 2.02
N PHE A 377 2.98 22.78 0.78
CA PHE A 377 1.63 22.29 0.47
C PHE A 377 1.44 20.82 0.83
N HIS A 378 2.40 19.95 0.50
CA HIS A 378 2.32 18.53 0.89
C HIS A 378 2.29 18.35 2.40
N THR A 379 3.08 19.12 3.14
CA THR A 379 3.09 19.09 4.61
C THR A 379 1.74 19.55 5.18
N GLN A 380 1.16 20.62 4.62
CA GLN A 380 -0.17 21.09 5.02
C GLN A 380 -1.26 20.06 4.71
N TYR A 381 -1.21 19.44 3.53
CA TYR A 381 -2.15 18.40 3.14
C TYR A 381 -2.04 17.17 4.04
N SER A 382 -0.82 16.73 4.36
CA SER A 382 -0.58 15.63 5.31
C SER A 382 -1.14 15.95 6.70
N LYS A 383 -0.97 17.18 7.19
CA LYS A 383 -1.57 17.62 8.47
C LYS A 383 -3.10 17.58 8.41
N SER A 384 -3.69 18.05 7.31
CA SER A 384 -5.14 18.01 7.10
C SER A 384 -5.67 16.57 7.12
N LEU A 385 -4.99 15.62 6.44
CA LEU A 385 -5.36 14.20 6.47
C LEU A 385 -5.31 13.61 7.88
N ILE A 386 -4.24 13.88 8.64
CA ILE A 386 -4.12 13.42 10.03
C ILE A 386 -5.28 13.96 10.88
N ASN A 387 -5.65 15.23 10.70
CA ASN A 387 -6.80 15.81 11.40
C ASN A 387 -8.13 15.18 10.97
N MET A 388 -8.33 14.94 9.67
CA MET A 388 -9.53 14.25 9.18
C MET A 388 -9.65 12.84 9.76
N ASP A 389 -8.54 12.11 9.86
CA ASP A 389 -8.53 10.78 10.46
C ASP A 389 -8.74 10.81 11.98
N SER A 390 -8.27 11.84 12.67
CA SER A 390 -8.55 12.04 14.10
C SER A 390 -10.04 12.33 14.34
N TYR A 391 -10.68 13.16 13.52
CA TYR A 391 -12.12 13.41 13.59
C TYR A 391 -12.95 12.17 13.24
N ARG A 392 -12.55 11.40 12.22
CA ARG A 392 -13.19 10.11 11.91
C ARG A 392 -13.09 9.12 13.06
N ARG A 393 -11.97 9.11 13.80
CA ARG A 393 -11.81 8.29 15.01
C ARG A 393 -12.78 8.75 16.10
N GLN A 394 -12.85 10.04 16.38
CA GLN A 394 -13.80 10.60 17.36
C GLN A 394 -15.25 10.30 16.98
N LEU A 395 -15.61 10.39 15.70
CA LEU A 395 -16.96 10.04 15.22
C LEU A 395 -17.27 8.56 15.46
N ARG A 396 -16.32 7.65 15.23
CA ARG A 396 -16.49 6.22 15.53
C ARG A 396 -16.66 5.98 17.03
N GLU A 397 -15.80 6.58 17.86
CA GLU A 397 -15.89 6.45 19.32
C GLU A 397 -17.24 6.98 19.86
N MET A 398 -17.74 8.09 19.31
CA MET A 398 -19.06 8.61 19.67
C MET A 398 -20.19 7.71 19.15
N GLY A 399 -20.04 7.14 17.95
CA GLY A 399 -20.96 6.13 17.41
C GLY A 399 -21.04 4.89 18.31
N GLU A 400 -19.90 4.34 18.71
CA GLU A 400 -19.80 3.21 19.65
C GLU A 400 -20.51 3.52 20.99
N LYS A 401 -20.32 4.73 21.53
CA LYS A 401 -21.04 5.17 22.74
C LYS A 401 -22.57 5.26 22.53
N CYS A 402 -23.02 5.72 21.37
CA CYS A 402 -24.44 5.74 21.04
C CYS A 402 -25.02 4.33 20.96
N ASP A 403 -24.32 3.40 20.31
CA ASP A 403 -24.71 1.99 20.22
C ASP A 403 -24.76 1.34 21.61
N ASP A 404 -23.77 1.60 22.48
CA ASP A 404 -23.75 1.13 23.87
C ASP A 404 -24.97 1.62 24.67
N LEU A 405 -25.29 2.91 24.55
CA LEU A 405 -26.47 3.49 25.19
C LEU A 405 -27.77 2.89 24.64
N GLN A 406 -27.84 2.63 23.34
CA GLN A 406 -28.98 1.98 22.71
C GLN A 406 -29.16 0.53 23.22
N ILE A 407 -28.07 -0.22 23.39
CA ILE A 407 -28.09 -1.55 24.00
C ILE A 407 -28.60 -1.46 25.45
N GLN A 408 -28.14 -0.48 26.23
CA GLN A 408 -28.61 -0.27 27.60
C GLN A 408 -30.11 0.05 27.64
N LEU A 409 -30.61 0.90 26.73
CA LEU A 409 -32.04 1.18 26.61
C LEU A 409 -32.84 -0.09 26.31
N PHE A 410 -32.41 -0.91 25.35
CA PHE A 410 -33.10 -2.17 25.06
C PHE A 410 -33.09 -3.16 26.24
N ARG A 411 -32.01 -3.19 27.05
CA ARG A 411 -31.99 -3.98 28.29
C ARG A 411 -33.00 -3.48 29.32
N MET A 412 -33.04 -2.17 29.54
CA MET A 412 -34.01 -1.55 30.46
C MET A 412 -35.45 -1.72 29.99
N GLU A 413 -35.73 -1.61 28.69
CA GLU A 413 -37.04 -1.90 28.12
C GLU A 413 -37.44 -3.36 28.35
N ARG A 414 -36.53 -4.31 28.12
CA ARG A 414 -36.77 -5.73 28.40
C ARG A 414 -37.10 -5.96 29.87
N GLU A 415 -36.32 -5.40 30.79
CA GLU A 415 -36.56 -5.53 32.24
C GLU A 415 -37.90 -4.90 32.64
N THR A 416 -38.23 -3.73 32.09
CA THR A 416 -39.51 -3.06 32.34
C THR A 416 -40.68 -3.89 31.83
N LEU A 417 -40.55 -4.51 30.65
CA LEU A 417 -41.56 -5.43 30.11
C LEU A 417 -41.71 -6.67 31.00
N ALA A 418 -40.61 -7.26 31.47
CA ALA A 418 -40.65 -8.39 32.40
C ALA A 418 -41.39 -8.02 33.69
N MET A 419 -41.01 -6.90 34.34
CA MET A 419 -41.68 -6.40 35.53
C MET A 419 -43.17 -6.10 35.27
N LYS A 420 -43.53 -5.55 34.10
CA LYS A 420 -44.92 -5.32 33.71
C LYS A 420 -45.69 -6.63 33.55
N THR A 421 -45.08 -7.66 32.97
CA THR A 421 -45.71 -8.99 32.88
C THR A 421 -45.93 -9.60 34.26
N ASP A 422 -44.97 -9.47 35.17
CA ASP A 422 -45.10 -9.97 36.54
C ASP A 422 -46.15 -9.18 37.34
N LEU A 423 -46.22 -7.86 37.17
CA LEU A 423 -47.29 -7.04 37.75
C LEU A 423 -48.67 -7.43 37.21
N ASN A 424 -48.79 -7.78 35.92
CA ASN A 424 -50.04 -8.26 35.35
C ASN A 424 -50.46 -9.63 35.92
N LYS A 425 -49.50 -10.53 36.20
CA LYS A 425 -49.75 -11.78 36.92
C LYS A 425 -50.23 -11.51 38.36
N LEU A 426 -49.66 -10.52 39.05
CA LEU A 426 -50.07 -10.13 40.40
C LEU A 426 -51.43 -9.39 40.43
N LYS A 427 -51.76 -8.62 39.40
CA LYS A 427 -53.06 -7.91 39.25
C LYS A 427 -54.22 -8.83 38.85
N SER A 428 -53.95 -10.10 38.57
CA SER A 428 -54.98 -11.12 38.31
C SER A 428 -55.07 -12.12 39.50
N PRO A 429 -55.69 -11.74 40.63
CA PRO A 429 -55.97 -12.71 41.68
C PRO A 429 -57.23 -13.53 41.32
N ALA A 430 -57.03 -14.86 41.25
CA ALA A 430 -58.01 -15.93 41.35
C ALA A 430 -59.08 -16.05 40.24
N LEU A 431 -58.89 -17.05 39.37
CA LEU A 431 -59.90 -18.09 39.15
C LEU A 431 -59.14 -19.43 39.02
N THR A 432 -59.39 -20.30 39.99
CA THR A 432 -58.97 -21.70 40.06
C THR A 432 -59.61 -22.51 38.94
N SER A 433 -58.81 -23.29 38.22
CA SER A 433 -59.24 -24.57 37.62
C SER A 433 -58.01 -25.30 37.09
N ASP A 434 -57.84 -26.52 37.56
CA ASP A 434 -56.85 -27.50 37.09
C ASP A 434 -56.80 -27.59 35.56
N PHE A 435 -55.57 -27.60 35.00
CA PHE A 435 -55.17 -28.52 33.93
C PHE A 435 -53.65 -28.41 33.70
N GLU A 436 -52.99 -29.57 33.68
CA GLU A 436 -51.58 -29.72 33.35
C GLU A 436 -51.27 -29.39 31.88
N GLU A 437 -50.11 -28.75 31.70
CA GLU A 437 -49.07 -29.10 30.73
C GLU A 437 -49.43 -29.09 29.23
N LEU A 438 -49.15 -27.96 28.56
CA LEU A 438 -48.52 -27.97 27.23
C LEU A 438 -47.62 -26.73 27.04
N SER A 439 -46.33 -27.00 26.86
CA SER A 439 -45.34 -26.10 26.28
C SER A 439 -45.70 -25.75 24.82
N PRO A 440 -45.63 -24.48 24.39
CA PRO A 440 -45.57 -24.15 22.97
C PRO A 440 -44.15 -23.74 22.59
N GLN A 441 -43.42 -24.70 22.03
CA GLN A 441 -42.89 -24.62 20.67
C GLN A 441 -42.75 -23.19 20.10
N GLU A 442 -41.52 -22.67 20.08
CA GLU A 442 -41.10 -21.64 19.12
C GLU A 442 -41.14 -22.24 17.71
N SER A 443 -42.31 -22.14 17.07
CA SER A 443 -42.43 -22.28 15.63
C SER A 443 -42.42 -20.89 15.01
N HIS A 444 -41.34 -20.61 14.28
CA HIS A 444 -41.29 -19.64 13.19
C HIS A 444 -42.58 -19.68 12.38
N ASN A 445 -43.26 -18.54 12.24
CA ASN A 445 -44.23 -18.31 11.18
C ASN A 445 -43.79 -17.07 10.38
N SER A 446 -43.13 -17.30 9.25
CA SER A 446 -43.48 -16.60 8.00
C SER A 446 -44.55 -17.48 7.33
N PRO A 447 -45.67 -16.91 6.86
CA PRO A 447 -45.71 -16.26 5.54
C PRO A 447 -46.64 -15.03 5.59
N ASP A 448 -46.89 -14.21 4.59
CA ASP A 448 -46.74 -14.24 3.13
C ASP A 448 -46.93 -12.76 2.72
N ASN A 449 -46.29 -12.27 1.65
CA ASN A 449 -46.86 -11.13 0.95
C ASN A 449 -46.55 -11.20 -0.54
N LYS A 450 -47.58 -11.64 -1.27
CA LYS A 450 -47.73 -11.44 -2.71
C LYS A 450 -48.00 -9.96 -2.97
N HIS A 451 -47.36 -9.42 -4.00
CA HIS A 451 -47.75 -8.21 -4.72
C HIS A 451 -49.26 -8.24 -5.09
N PRO A 452 -49.95 -7.07 -5.21
CA PRO A 452 -49.89 -6.30 -6.46
C PRO A 452 -50.15 -4.77 -6.41
N GLU A 453 -49.85 -4.14 -7.55
CA GLU A 453 -50.53 -3.01 -8.23
C GLU A 453 -50.51 -1.56 -7.69
N THR A 454 -49.79 -0.73 -8.46
CA THR A 454 -50.25 0.44 -9.24
C THR A 454 -51.27 1.44 -8.70
N ALA A 455 -50.88 2.72 -8.86
CA ALA A 455 -51.67 3.91 -9.26
C ALA A 455 -51.78 5.06 -8.24
N GLN A 456 -51.06 6.15 -8.57
CA GLN A 456 -51.50 7.54 -8.73
C GLN A 456 -52.36 8.22 -7.64
N GLN A 457 -51.83 9.32 -7.07
CA GLN A 457 -52.38 10.71 -7.09
C GLN A 457 -51.44 11.60 -6.24
N GLU A 458 -50.69 12.53 -6.85
CA GLU A 458 -51.08 13.94 -7.07
C GLU A 458 -51.58 14.68 -5.81
N GLN A 459 -50.78 15.58 -5.24
CA GLN A 459 -50.91 17.03 -5.45
C GLN A 459 -49.94 17.88 -4.58
N LYS A 460 -49.21 18.75 -5.30
CA LYS A 460 -48.95 20.18 -5.04
C LYS A 460 -48.55 20.63 -3.62
N ASN A 461 -47.36 21.22 -3.53
CA ASN A 461 -47.23 22.69 -3.51
C ASN A 461 -45.76 23.15 -3.69
N ASN A 462 -45.54 23.93 -4.74
CA ASN A 462 -44.45 24.92 -4.85
C ASN A 462 -44.91 26.20 -4.09
N PRO A 463 -44.09 27.23 -3.75
CA PRO A 463 -42.99 27.75 -4.57
C PRO A 463 -41.76 28.41 -3.85
N ASN A 464 -40.76 28.72 -4.69
CA ASN A 464 -39.88 29.91 -4.70
C ASN A 464 -38.96 30.26 -3.52
N SER A 465 -37.65 30.30 -3.80
CA SER A 465 -36.94 31.52 -4.24
C SER A 465 -35.56 31.12 -4.78
N LYS A 466 -35.32 31.16 -6.10
CA LYS A 466 -34.69 32.28 -6.85
C LYS A 466 -33.39 32.80 -6.23
N ASN A 467 -32.27 32.45 -6.87
CA ASN A 467 -31.46 33.30 -7.76
C ASN A 467 -30.55 32.35 -8.59
N VAL A 468 -30.80 32.12 -9.89
CA VAL A 468 -30.39 32.93 -11.07
C VAL A 468 -28.88 33.14 -11.05
N ALA A 469 -28.12 32.28 -11.76
CA ALA A 469 -27.65 32.44 -13.16
C ALA A 469 -26.49 33.45 -13.23
N GLU A 470 -25.37 33.21 -13.91
CA GLU A 470 -25.18 32.77 -15.30
C GLU A 470 -23.86 31.98 -15.42
N ALA A 471 -23.83 30.84 -16.13
CA ALA A 471 -23.49 30.65 -17.56
C ALA A 471 -21.98 30.81 -17.86
N ALA A 472 -21.28 29.91 -18.56
CA ALA A 472 -21.64 29.03 -19.69
C ALA A 472 -21.05 27.61 -19.50
N GLN A 473 -21.80 26.50 -19.70
CA GLN A 473 -22.15 25.82 -20.97
C GLN A 473 -20.96 25.58 -21.91
N ALA A 474 -20.44 24.35 -21.98
CA ALA A 474 -20.90 23.20 -22.80
C ALA A 474 -20.28 23.26 -24.21
N GLN A 475 -19.78 22.18 -24.82
CA GLN A 475 -20.40 20.87 -25.08
C GLN A 475 -19.31 19.78 -25.11
N ASN A 476 -19.44 18.61 -24.48
CA ASN A 476 -20.33 17.46 -24.74
C ASN A 476 -20.36 16.95 -26.19
N SER A 477 -19.75 15.78 -26.42
CA SER A 477 -20.52 14.56 -26.71
C SER A 477 -19.61 13.31 -26.71
N SER A 478 -19.93 12.37 -25.83
CA SER A 478 -19.72 10.93 -26.07
C SER A 478 -20.84 10.41 -26.98
N PRO A 479 -20.69 9.20 -27.52
CA PRO A 479 -21.63 8.16 -27.08
C PRO A 479 -20.95 6.84 -26.73
N VAL A 480 -21.49 6.22 -25.69
CA VAL A 480 -21.31 4.81 -25.33
C VAL A 480 -22.36 3.98 -26.06
N ASN A 481 -21.96 2.89 -26.70
CA ASN A 481 -22.67 1.61 -26.61
C ASN A 481 -21.79 0.47 -27.13
N GLY A 482 -21.67 -0.58 -26.31
CA GLY A 482 -20.91 -1.78 -26.62
C GLY A 482 -21.72 -2.77 -27.44
N PHE A 483 -21.03 -3.53 -28.30
CA PHE A 483 -21.31 -4.94 -28.62
C PHE A 483 -19.99 -5.57 -29.08
N GLY A 484 -19.71 -6.77 -28.58
CA GLY A 484 -18.43 -7.44 -28.74
C GLY A 484 -18.12 -7.83 -30.18
N ILE A 485 -16.89 -7.57 -30.61
CA ILE A 485 -16.24 -8.26 -31.73
C ILE A 485 -14.75 -8.37 -31.38
N ARG A 486 -14.26 -9.62 -31.27
CA ARG A 486 -12.83 -9.97 -31.26
C ARG A 486 -12.13 -9.22 -32.39
N ARG A 487 -11.18 -8.33 -32.08
CA ARG A 487 -10.28 -7.75 -33.10
C ARG A 487 -8.84 -8.11 -32.80
N LYS A 488 -8.30 -8.84 -33.77
CA LYS A 488 -6.89 -9.12 -34.04
C LYS A 488 -6.05 -7.87 -33.80
N VAL A 489 -4.99 -8.02 -33.03
CA VAL A 489 -3.90 -7.05 -32.93
C VAL A 489 -3.28 -6.91 -34.32
N ASN A 490 -3.45 -5.74 -34.93
CA ASN A 490 -2.79 -5.37 -36.17
C ASN A 490 -1.31 -5.06 -35.87
N ASN A 491 -0.42 -6.00 -36.19
CA ASN A 491 1.04 -5.84 -36.18
C ASN A 491 1.55 -4.95 -37.33
N SER A 492 0.90 -3.81 -37.57
CA SER A 492 1.23 -2.94 -38.70
C SER A 492 2.58 -2.24 -38.57
N PHE A 493 3.14 -2.09 -37.36
CA PHE A 493 4.43 -1.43 -37.19
C PHE A 493 5.63 -2.38 -37.39
N GLU A 494 5.48 -3.65 -37.02
CA GLU A 494 6.54 -4.65 -37.19
C GLU A 494 6.62 -5.17 -38.63
N ASP A 495 5.49 -5.26 -39.33
CA ASP A 495 5.46 -5.63 -40.75
C ASP A 495 6.07 -4.54 -41.66
N ILE A 496 5.89 -3.26 -41.31
CA ILE A 496 6.53 -2.13 -42.03
C ILE A 496 8.04 -2.13 -41.77
N ARG A 497 8.49 -2.50 -40.56
CA ARG A 497 9.91 -2.58 -40.22
C ARG A 497 10.57 -3.80 -40.90
N ARG A 498 9.91 -4.96 -40.92
CA ARG A 498 10.41 -6.18 -41.61
C ARG A 498 10.49 -6.00 -43.13
N LYS A 499 9.49 -5.35 -43.76
CA LYS A 499 9.53 -5.04 -45.21
C LYS A 499 10.64 -4.04 -45.59
N ARG A 500 11.01 -3.13 -44.68
CA ARG A 500 12.11 -2.18 -44.93
C ARG A 500 13.48 -2.86 -44.82
N VAL A 501 13.67 -3.73 -43.85
CA VAL A 501 14.94 -4.49 -43.67
C VAL A 501 15.19 -5.49 -44.81
N LEU A 502 14.14 -6.11 -45.35
CA LEU A 502 14.28 -6.99 -46.53
C LEU A 502 14.60 -6.23 -47.83
N LYS A 503 14.15 -4.98 -47.97
CA LYS A 503 14.46 -4.14 -49.13
C LYS A 503 15.90 -3.63 -49.10
N THR A 504 16.45 -3.35 -47.92
CA THR A 504 17.86 -2.95 -47.78
C THR A 504 18.82 -4.12 -48.04
N ARG A 505 18.43 -5.36 -47.70
CA ARG A 505 19.27 -6.54 -47.93
C ARG A 505 19.34 -6.97 -49.40
N ARG A 506 18.26 -6.76 -50.16
CA ARG A 506 18.22 -7.05 -51.61
C ARG A 506 19.06 -6.06 -52.42
N ASN A 507 19.05 -4.78 -52.04
CA ASN A 507 19.87 -3.75 -52.69
C ASN A 507 21.38 -3.86 -52.34
N SER A 508 21.74 -4.51 -51.22
CA SER A 508 23.15 -4.75 -50.88
C SER A 508 23.75 -5.97 -51.58
N GLU A 509 22.94 -6.93 -52.02
CA GLU A 509 23.43 -8.11 -52.78
C GLU A 509 23.61 -7.82 -54.28
N GLU A 510 22.87 -6.84 -54.84
CA GLU A 510 23.03 -6.39 -56.23
C GLU A 510 24.28 -5.50 -56.46
N TYR A 511 24.93 -4.99 -55.41
CA TYR A 511 26.12 -4.14 -55.54
C TYR A 511 27.45 -4.90 -55.46
N TYR A 512 27.46 -6.16 -55.04
CA TYR A 512 28.68 -6.99 -54.95
C TYR A 512 28.82 -7.99 -56.11
N THR A 513 27.86 -8.06 -57.03
CA THR A 513 27.89 -8.98 -58.18
C THR A 513 28.29 -8.32 -59.51
N THR A 514 28.49 -7.00 -59.55
CA THR A 514 28.84 -6.28 -60.78
C THR A 514 30.31 -5.85 -60.92
N GLU A 515 31.17 -6.16 -59.94
CA GLU A 515 32.60 -5.77 -59.96
C GLU A 515 33.58 -6.94 -60.16
N SER A 516 33.11 -8.16 -60.46
CA SER A 516 33.98 -9.35 -60.60
C SER A 516 34.22 -9.84 -62.04
N ASP A 517 33.55 -9.31 -63.06
CA ASP A 517 33.57 -9.88 -64.42
C ASP A 517 34.15 -8.91 -65.48
N ALA A 518 35.25 -8.22 -65.18
CA ALA A 518 35.94 -7.38 -66.17
C ALA A 518 37.47 -7.35 -65.99
N GLU A 519 38.11 -8.50 -65.90
CA GLU A 519 39.55 -8.62 -66.14
C GLU A 519 39.90 -10.03 -66.66
N GLY A 520 40.14 -10.13 -67.98
CA GLY A 520 40.45 -11.37 -68.69
C GLY A 520 40.78 -11.13 -70.17
N THR A 521 42.06 -10.89 -70.41
CA THR A 521 42.87 -10.71 -71.64
C THR A 521 42.62 -11.70 -72.80
N PRO A 522 43.17 -11.54 -74.02
CA PRO A 522 44.27 -10.66 -74.47
C PRO A 522 43.93 -9.60 -75.54
#